data_AF-A0A0K0DD19-F1
#
_entry.id   AF-A0A0K0DD19-F1
#
_cell.length_a   1.000
_cell.length_b   1.000
_cell.length_c   1.000
_cell.angle_alpha   90.00
_cell.angle_beta   90.00
_cell.angle_gamma   90.00
#
_symmetry.space_group_name_H-M   'P 1'
#
loop_
_entity.id
_entity.type
_entity.pdbx_description
1 polymer ?
#
loop_
_entity_poly.entity_id
_entity_poly.type
_entity_poly.pdbx_seq_one_letter_code
_entity_poly.pdbx_strand_id
1 'polypeptide(L)'
;MEADIEFVAPCQREIDGYVENNVTVYAYSFDYFPKSPIFEEERKTFTLFGKEPVTILRKDQPLKDRKLEAFHGLDHAFIFTRGYSSNFEIRPFTKEDENMAKILTNMVTNFAKNGDPSTKRFNWPPFSRNTTTEYVSINLPPKIIQGELHWPHPKFWNVEAELISRHVSERDITDPDADLTNEERVQLSAYRRAWWALWLLVAVLAIITWGIVIYAVISKGNKPSNKPYDNIVIAR
;
A
#
# COMPACT_ATOMS: atom_id res chain seq x y z
N MET A 1 -5.47 6.62 -13.32
CA MET A 1 -4.21 5.87 -13.38
C MET A 1 -3.72 5.49 -11.98
N GLU A 2 -3.28 6.43 -11.14
CA GLU A 2 -2.87 6.12 -9.76
C GLU A 2 -4.00 5.45 -8.97
N ALA A 3 -5.20 6.04 -9.01
CA ALA A 3 -6.37 5.44 -8.38
C ALA A 3 -6.71 4.03 -8.91
N ASP A 4 -6.41 3.75 -10.18
CA ASP A 4 -6.68 2.45 -10.78
C ASP A 4 -5.74 1.37 -10.22
N ILE A 5 -4.47 1.72 -10.01
CA ILE A 5 -3.45 0.82 -9.47
C ILE A 5 -3.66 0.60 -7.97
N GLU A 6 -3.91 1.67 -7.21
CA GLU A 6 -3.91 1.64 -5.75
C GLU A 6 -5.24 1.18 -5.16
N PHE A 7 -6.37 1.46 -5.83
CA PHE A 7 -7.70 1.21 -5.26
C PHE A 7 -8.56 0.33 -6.17
N VAL A 8 -8.77 0.71 -7.43
CA VAL A 8 -9.79 0.05 -8.27
C VAL A 8 -9.39 -1.36 -8.66
N ALA A 9 -8.16 -1.57 -9.15
CA ALA A 9 -7.71 -2.90 -9.58
C ALA A 9 -7.61 -3.90 -8.40
N PRO A 10 -7.01 -3.55 -7.24
CA PRO A 10 -7.07 -4.40 -6.06
C PRO A 10 -8.50 -4.69 -5.61
N CYS A 11 -9.39 -3.70 -5.61
CA CYS A 11 -10.81 -3.88 -5.27
C CYS A 11 -11.49 -4.89 -6.21
N GLN A 12 -11.30 -4.76 -7.53
CA GLN A 12 -11.86 -5.72 -8.50
C GLN A 12 -11.33 -7.14 -8.27
N ARG A 13 -10.03 -7.29 -7.98
CA ARG A 13 -9.43 -8.60 -7.68
C ARG A 13 -10.04 -9.23 -6.43
N GLU A 14 -10.32 -8.41 -5.42
CA GLU A 14 -10.97 -8.85 -4.17
C GLU A 14 -12.43 -9.27 -4.41
N ILE A 15 -13.19 -8.45 -5.16
CA ILE A 15 -14.57 -8.79 -5.60
C ILE A 15 -14.58 -10.15 -6.30
N ASP A 16 -13.66 -10.33 -7.24
CA ASP A 16 -13.54 -11.56 -8.01
C ASP A 16 -13.25 -12.77 -7.12
N GLY A 17 -12.32 -12.63 -6.18
CA GLY A 17 -12.01 -13.68 -5.20
C GLY A 17 -13.21 -14.05 -4.33
N TYR A 18 -14.00 -13.07 -3.88
CA TYR A 18 -15.22 -13.33 -3.12
C TYR A 18 -16.28 -14.07 -3.95
N VAL A 19 -16.51 -13.64 -5.19
CA VAL A 19 -17.49 -14.28 -6.07
C VAL A 19 -17.08 -15.72 -6.41
N GLU A 20 -15.79 -15.98 -6.67
CA GLU A 20 -15.26 -17.34 -6.89
C GLU A 20 -15.49 -18.27 -5.70
N ASN A 21 -15.54 -17.72 -4.49
CA ASN A 21 -15.80 -18.45 -3.25
C ASN A 21 -17.30 -18.46 -2.85
N ASN A 22 -18.21 -18.16 -3.79
CA ASN A 22 -19.66 -18.12 -3.56
C ASN A 22 -20.10 -17.13 -2.47
N VAL A 23 -19.35 -16.06 -2.25
CA VAL A 23 -19.75 -14.96 -1.36
C VAL A 23 -20.57 -13.96 -2.16
N THR A 24 -21.74 -13.57 -1.65
CA THR A 24 -22.57 -12.52 -2.26
C THR A 24 -21.88 -11.17 -2.11
N VAL A 25 -21.58 -10.52 -3.24
CA VAL A 25 -20.92 -9.21 -3.29
C VAL A 25 -21.86 -8.17 -3.89
N TYR A 26 -21.84 -6.95 -3.36
CA TYR A 26 -22.49 -5.79 -3.97
C TYR A 26 -21.43 -4.72 -4.23
N ALA A 27 -21.17 -4.42 -5.50
CA ALA A 27 -20.14 -3.48 -5.91
C ALA A 27 -20.72 -2.09 -6.21
N TYR A 28 -19.98 -1.04 -5.86
CA TYR A 28 -20.30 0.33 -6.27
C TYR A 28 -19.06 1.18 -6.60
N SER A 29 -19.30 2.25 -7.36
CA SER A 29 -18.47 3.45 -7.44
C SER A 29 -19.24 4.62 -6.82
N PHE A 30 -18.55 5.49 -6.06
CA PHE A 30 -19.16 6.72 -5.57
C PHE A 30 -18.83 7.86 -6.53
N ASP A 31 -19.84 8.34 -7.26
CA ASP A 31 -19.67 9.30 -8.38
C ASP A 31 -20.38 10.64 -8.13
N TYR A 32 -20.96 10.81 -6.94
CA TYR A 32 -21.58 12.07 -6.56
C TYR A 32 -20.53 13.11 -6.18
N PHE A 33 -20.64 14.30 -6.76
CA PHE A 33 -19.82 15.45 -6.40
C PHE A 33 -20.72 16.62 -5.98
N PRO A 34 -20.51 17.23 -4.80
CA PRO A 34 -21.34 18.32 -4.32
C PRO A 34 -21.19 19.55 -5.23
N LYS A 35 -22.29 20.27 -5.45
CA LYS A 35 -22.26 21.56 -6.18
C LYS A 35 -21.67 22.69 -5.34
N SER A 36 -21.75 22.54 -4.02
CA SER A 36 -21.19 23.50 -3.07
C SER A 36 -19.66 23.45 -3.06
N PRO A 37 -18.98 24.58 -2.80
CA PRO A 37 -17.53 24.59 -2.60
C PRO A 37 -17.11 23.66 -1.46
N ILE A 38 -15.93 23.05 -1.66
CA ILE A 38 -15.23 22.27 -0.64
C ILE A 38 -14.14 23.15 -0.06
N PHE A 39 -14.07 23.22 1.26
CA PHE A 39 -13.04 23.95 1.98
C PHE A 39 -12.11 22.95 2.64
N GLU A 40 -10.85 22.90 2.21
CA GLU A 40 -9.82 22.05 2.77
C GLU A 40 -8.96 22.85 3.77
N GLU A 41 -8.80 22.34 4.98
CA GLU A 41 -7.93 22.88 6.02
C GLU A 41 -6.59 22.15 6.00
N GLU A 42 -5.50 22.88 5.79
CA GLU A 42 -4.15 22.35 5.82
C GLU A 42 -3.29 23.15 6.79
N ARG A 43 -2.53 22.48 7.66
CA ARG A 43 -1.57 23.13 8.54
C ARG A 43 -0.17 23.05 7.94
N LYS A 44 0.41 24.18 7.56
CA LYS A 44 1.76 24.25 6.99
C LYS A 44 2.65 25.20 7.79
N THR A 45 3.89 24.79 8.00
CA THR A 45 4.93 25.67 8.52
C THR A 45 5.60 26.39 7.35
N PHE A 46 5.67 27.71 7.42
CA PHE A 46 6.38 28.51 6.43
C PHE A 46 7.57 29.19 7.10
N THR A 47 8.73 29.16 6.45
CA THR A 47 9.94 29.84 6.94
C THR A 47 9.71 31.33 7.23
N LEU A 48 8.78 31.97 6.51
CA LEU A 48 8.40 33.38 6.69
C LEU A 48 7.65 33.65 8.00
N PHE A 49 6.93 32.66 8.54
CA PHE A 49 6.11 32.78 9.76
C PHE A 49 6.75 32.07 10.97
N GLY A 50 8.05 31.75 10.88
CA GLY A 50 8.79 31.06 11.94
C GLY A 50 8.52 29.56 11.98
N LYS A 51 8.61 28.96 13.18
CA LYS A 51 8.42 27.51 13.39
C LYS A 51 6.97 27.13 13.65
N GLU A 52 6.09 28.10 13.87
CA GLU A 52 4.68 27.81 14.18
C GLU A 52 3.92 27.46 12.89
N PRO A 53 3.11 26.39 12.91
CA PRO A 53 2.29 26.02 11.77
C PRO A 53 1.15 27.02 11.59
N VAL A 54 0.90 27.42 10.36
CA VAL A 54 -0.21 28.29 9.96
C VAL A 54 -1.30 27.43 9.31
N THR A 55 -2.55 27.66 9.72
CA THR A 55 -3.72 27.05 9.07
C THR A 55 -4.03 27.78 7.77
N ILE A 56 -4.06 27.03 6.68
CA ILE A 56 -4.47 27.47 5.34
C ILE A 56 -5.83 26.86 5.06
N LEU A 57 -6.76 27.69 4.58
CA LEU A 57 -8.03 27.24 4.08
C LEU A 57 -8.03 27.32 2.54
N ARG A 58 -7.94 26.18 1.86
CA ARG A 58 -8.06 26.11 0.41
C ARG A 58 -9.54 25.95 0.04
N LYS A 59 -10.03 26.80 -0.86
CA LYS A 59 -11.37 26.65 -1.43
C LYS A 59 -11.25 25.94 -2.77
N ASP A 60 -11.73 24.71 -2.82
CA ASP A 60 -11.89 23.98 -4.06
C ASP A 60 -13.29 24.24 -4.62
N GLN A 61 -13.31 24.78 -5.83
CA GLN A 61 -14.53 25.03 -6.58
C GLN A 61 -14.34 24.47 -7.99
N PRO A 62 -15.35 23.78 -8.57
CA PRO A 62 -15.28 23.38 -9.97
C PRO A 62 -15.04 24.62 -10.84
N LEU A 63 -13.95 24.60 -11.61
CA LEU A 63 -13.63 25.63 -12.59
C LEU A 63 -14.34 25.31 -13.90
N LYS A 64 -14.66 26.32 -14.70
CA LYS A 64 -15.36 26.13 -16.00
C LYS A 64 -14.67 25.11 -16.92
N ASP A 65 -13.34 25.06 -16.86
CA ASP A 65 -12.52 24.20 -17.72
C ASP A 65 -12.04 22.92 -17.04
N ARG A 66 -12.36 22.75 -15.74
CA ARG A 66 -11.99 21.56 -14.97
C ARG A 66 -13.14 21.12 -14.09
N LYS A 67 -13.88 20.12 -14.59
CA LYS A 67 -14.88 19.41 -13.81
C LYS A 67 -14.15 18.60 -12.73
N LEU A 68 -14.46 18.88 -11.47
CA LEU A 68 -14.02 18.04 -10.37
C LEU A 68 -14.91 16.79 -10.31
N GLU A 69 -14.27 15.66 -10.03
CA GLU A 69 -14.93 14.37 -9.85
C GLU A 69 -14.81 13.94 -8.38
N ALA A 70 -15.59 12.93 -8.00
CA ALA A 70 -15.48 12.36 -6.67
C ALA A 70 -14.06 11.87 -6.42
N PHE A 71 -13.55 12.14 -5.22
CA PHE A 71 -12.18 11.80 -4.83
C PHE A 71 -12.18 10.92 -3.59
N HIS A 72 -11.00 10.39 -3.25
CA HIS A 72 -10.82 9.45 -2.16
C HIS A 72 -11.36 10.00 -0.82
N GLY A 73 -12.24 9.24 -0.17
CA GLY A 73 -12.82 9.59 1.13
C GLY A 73 -13.94 10.65 1.09
N LEU A 74 -14.40 11.07 -0.11
CA LEU A 74 -15.50 12.03 -0.23
C LEU A 74 -16.83 11.46 0.29
N ASP A 75 -17.08 10.18 0.06
CA ASP A 75 -18.27 9.45 0.52
C ASP A 75 -18.46 9.48 2.04
N HIS A 76 -17.38 9.49 2.81
CA HIS A 76 -17.42 9.60 4.27
C HIS A 76 -18.17 10.85 4.75
N ALA A 77 -18.05 11.96 4.02
CA ALA A 77 -18.72 13.22 4.34
C ALA A 77 -20.25 13.14 4.20
N PHE A 78 -20.76 12.10 3.54
CA PHE A 78 -22.19 11.85 3.35
C PHE A 78 -22.72 10.70 4.23
N ILE A 79 -21.86 9.76 4.64
CA ILE A 79 -22.26 8.63 5.50
C ILE A 79 -22.26 9.05 6.98
N PHE A 80 -21.16 9.65 7.45
CA PHE A 80 -20.90 9.79 8.88
C PHE A 80 -21.12 11.20 9.39
N THR A 81 -21.16 12.18 8.49
CA THR A 81 -21.21 13.59 8.85
C THR A 81 -22.18 14.34 7.94
N ARG A 82 -22.32 15.63 8.21
CA ARG A 82 -23.11 16.56 7.39
C ARG A 82 -22.19 17.41 6.52
N GLY A 83 -21.35 16.75 5.73
CA GLY A 83 -20.43 17.40 4.78
C GLY A 83 -19.01 17.64 5.28
N TYR A 84 -18.63 17.13 6.45
CA TYR A 84 -17.29 17.28 7.01
C TYR A 84 -16.52 15.95 6.96
N SER A 85 -15.27 15.95 6.55
CA SER A 85 -14.42 14.75 6.62
C SER A 85 -12.98 15.17 6.83
N SER A 86 -12.35 14.69 7.90
CA SER A 86 -10.93 14.89 8.26
C SER A 86 -10.39 16.31 8.08
N ASN A 87 -10.04 16.67 6.85
CA ASN A 87 -9.40 17.91 6.46
C ASN A 87 -10.26 18.76 5.53
N PHE A 88 -11.51 18.41 5.20
CA PHE A 88 -12.37 19.23 4.36
C PHE A 88 -13.83 19.34 4.83
N GLU A 89 -14.49 20.40 4.38
CA GLU A 89 -15.90 20.69 4.66
C GLU A 89 -16.64 21.20 3.41
N ILE A 90 -17.80 20.61 3.12
CA ILE A 90 -18.74 21.03 2.07
C ILE A 90 -19.62 22.15 2.63
N ARG A 91 -19.54 23.36 2.08
CA ARG A 91 -20.35 24.50 2.56
C ARG A 91 -20.93 25.38 1.44
N PRO A 92 -22.24 25.66 1.44
CA PRO A 92 -23.27 25.12 2.35
C PRO A 92 -23.59 23.64 2.03
N PHE A 93 -23.95 22.84 3.04
CA PHE A 93 -24.48 21.50 2.80
C PHE A 93 -25.95 21.60 2.34
N THR A 94 -26.20 21.34 1.06
CA THR A 94 -27.47 21.62 0.40
C THR A 94 -28.50 20.51 0.65
N LYS A 95 -29.77 20.76 0.26
CA LYS A 95 -30.81 19.73 0.26
C LYS A 95 -30.50 18.55 -0.67
N GLU A 96 -29.75 18.79 -1.74
CA GLU A 96 -29.30 17.75 -2.66
C GLU A 96 -28.26 16.85 -1.99
N ASP A 97 -27.31 17.46 -1.25
CA ASP A 97 -26.33 16.74 -0.44
C ASP A 97 -27.00 15.92 0.68
N GLU A 98 -28.02 16.48 1.35
CA GLU A 98 -28.83 15.75 2.33
C GLU A 98 -29.57 14.55 1.72
N ASN A 99 -30.00 14.67 0.46
CA ASN A 99 -30.65 13.57 -0.23
C ASN A 99 -29.65 12.46 -0.57
N MET A 100 -28.45 12.81 -1.03
CA MET A 100 -27.36 11.84 -1.23
C MET A 100 -27.02 11.13 0.08
N ALA A 101 -26.79 11.89 1.17
CA ALA A 101 -26.50 11.33 2.49
C ALA A 101 -27.57 10.33 2.95
N LYS A 102 -28.85 10.66 2.78
CA LYS A 102 -29.97 9.76 3.10
C LYS A 102 -29.96 8.48 2.25
N ILE A 103 -29.75 8.60 0.93
CA ILE A 103 -29.74 7.43 0.03
C ILE A 103 -28.58 6.50 0.41
N LEU A 104 -27.37 7.05 0.52
CA LEU A 104 -26.18 6.28 0.84
C LEU A 104 -26.27 5.63 2.23
N THR A 105 -26.71 6.37 3.24
CA THR A 105 -26.91 5.83 4.60
C THR A 105 -27.95 4.72 4.62
N ASN A 106 -29.05 4.85 3.87
CA ASN A 106 -30.06 3.81 3.76
C ASN A 106 -29.50 2.54 3.10
N MET A 107 -28.70 2.67 2.03
CA MET A 107 -28.07 1.52 1.36
C MET A 107 -27.12 0.78 2.31
N VAL A 108 -26.22 1.51 2.97
CA VAL A 108 -25.26 0.94 3.94
C VAL A 108 -25.99 0.27 5.11
N THR A 109 -27.01 0.92 5.67
CA THR A 109 -27.75 0.36 6.82
C THR A 109 -28.67 -0.81 6.44
N ASN A 110 -29.19 -0.85 5.21
CA ASN A 110 -29.95 -2.02 4.72
C ASN A 110 -29.02 -3.22 4.55
N PHE A 111 -27.83 -3.02 3.98
CA PHE A 111 -26.82 -4.07 3.88
C PHE A 111 -26.43 -4.59 5.27
N ALA A 112 -26.16 -3.70 6.23
CA ALA A 112 -25.82 -4.11 7.59
C ALA A 112 -26.93 -4.90 8.29
N LYS A 113 -28.21 -4.63 7.99
CA LYS A 113 -29.36 -5.32 8.61
C LYS A 113 -29.70 -6.65 7.92
N ASN A 114 -29.62 -6.69 6.59
CA ASN A 114 -30.25 -7.73 5.80
C ASN A 114 -29.28 -8.44 4.84
N GLY A 115 -28.05 -7.96 4.69
CA GLY A 115 -27.11 -8.42 3.67
C GLY A 115 -27.47 -7.96 2.24
N ASP A 116 -28.41 -7.02 2.08
CA ASP A 116 -28.86 -6.46 0.79
C ASP A 116 -28.95 -4.93 0.89
N PRO A 117 -28.18 -4.16 0.10
CA PRO A 117 -28.18 -2.70 0.13
C PRO A 117 -29.37 -2.06 -0.61
N SER A 118 -30.24 -2.87 -1.23
CA SER A 118 -31.40 -2.39 -1.99
C SER A 118 -32.29 -1.47 -1.17
N THR A 119 -32.90 -0.49 -1.82
CA THR A 119 -33.88 0.42 -1.22
C THR A 119 -35.26 0.20 -1.83
N LYS A 120 -36.31 0.75 -1.22
CA LYS A 120 -37.68 0.67 -1.76
C LYS A 120 -37.82 1.18 -3.20
N ARG A 121 -36.89 2.03 -3.67
CA ARG A 121 -36.94 2.70 -4.98
C ARG A 121 -35.83 2.26 -5.92
N PHE A 122 -34.91 1.42 -5.46
CA PHE A 122 -33.74 1.01 -6.24
C PHE A 122 -33.33 -0.40 -5.84
N ASN A 123 -33.41 -1.32 -6.80
CA ASN A 123 -32.92 -2.67 -6.66
C ASN A 123 -31.42 -2.69 -6.99
N TRP A 124 -30.60 -3.12 -6.03
CA TRP A 124 -29.16 -3.22 -6.20
C TRP A 124 -28.82 -4.69 -6.51
N PRO A 125 -28.41 -5.01 -7.76
CA PRO A 125 -28.11 -6.39 -8.12
C PRO A 125 -26.81 -6.87 -7.44
N PRO A 126 -26.75 -8.12 -6.96
CA PRO A 126 -25.49 -8.70 -6.54
C PRO A 126 -24.56 -8.85 -7.74
N PHE A 127 -23.26 -8.63 -7.51
CA PHE A 127 -22.23 -8.79 -8.53
C PHE A 127 -22.09 -10.27 -8.89
N SER A 128 -22.14 -10.59 -10.19
CA SER A 128 -22.07 -11.97 -10.69
C SER A 128 -21.32 -12.02 -12.01
N ARG A 129 -20.24 -12.82 -12.08
CA ARG A 129 -19.53 -13.08 -13.35
C ARG A 129 -20.32 -13.94 -14.33
N ASN A 130 -21.26 -14.75 -13.83
CA ASN A 130 -21.91 -15.80 -14.62
C ASN A 130 -23.14 -15.31 -15.39
N THR A 131 -23.78 -14.24 -14.92
CA THR A 131 -25.04 -13.74 -15.49
C THR A 131 -24.88 -12.32 -16.03
N THR A 132 -24.47 -11.40 -15.16
CA THR A 132 -24.46 -9.96 -15.43
C THR A 132 -23.39 -9.33 -14.53
N THR A 133 -22.22 -9.07 -15.09
CA THR A 133 -21.19 -8.28 -14.40
C THR A 133 -21.69 -6.84 -14.34
N GLU A 134 -22.15 -6.40 -13.18
CA GLU A 134 -22.78 -5.10 -12.99
C GLU A 134 -22.36 -4.50 -11.65
N TYR A 135 -22.16 -3.19 -11.61
CA TYR A 135 -21.95 -2.44 -10.37
C TYR A 135 -22.85 -1.21 -10.32
N VAL A 136 -23.01 -0.62 -9.14
CA VAL A 136 -23.85 0.58 -8.96
C VAL A 136 -23.00 1.85 -8.92
N SER A 137 -23.26 2.78 -9.82
CA SER A 137 -22.80 4.16 -9.72
C SER A 137 -23.70 4.91 -8.73
N ILE A 138 -23.16 5.22 -7.55
CA ILE A 138 -23.85 6.01 -6.52
C ILE A 138 -23.74 7.49 -6.90
N ASN A 139 -24.78 7.96 -7.57
CA ASN A 139 -25.02 9.35 -7.90
C ASN A 139 -26.50 9.69 -7.64
N LEU A 140 -26.97 10.88 -8.05
CA LEU A 140 -28.38 11.24 -8.01
C LEU A 140 -28.97 11.31 -9.43
N PRO A 141 -29.82 10.34 -9.84
CA PRO A 141 -30.15 9.08 -9.16
C PRO A 141 -29.05 8.01 -9.30
N PRO A 142 -29.05 6.95 -8.45
CA PRO A 142 -28.16 5.80 -8.60
C PRO A 142 -28.42 5.08 -9.92
N LYS A 143 -27.37 4.52 -10.52
CA LYS A 143 -27.45 3.83 -11.82
C LYS A 143 -26.72 2.50 -11.77
N ILE A 144 -27.27 1.51 -12.47
CA ILE A 144 -26.57 0.25 -12.72
C ILE A 144 -25.67 0.45 -13.94
N ILE A 145 -24.39 0.11 -13.80
CA ILE A 145 -23.40 0.14 -14.86
C ILE A 145 -23.04 -1.29 -15.22
N GLN A 146 -23.04 -1.58 -16.51
CA GLN A 146 -22.65 -2.87 -17.06
C GLN A 146 -21.12 -2.96 -17.14
N GLY A 147 -20.59 -4.12 -16.75
CA GLY A 147 -19.16 -4.42 -16.76
C GLY A 147 -18.53 -4.45 -15.38
N GLU A 148 -17.23 -4.73 -15.37
CA GLU A 148 -16.37 -4.67 -14.20
C GLU A 148 -16.19 -3.23 -13.74
N LEU A 149 -15.77 -3.03 -12.48
CA LEU A 149 -15.56 -1.71 -11.90
C LEU A 149 -14.54 -0.90 -12.72
N HIS A 150 -14.97 0.18 -13.36
CA HIS A 150 -14.12 1.05 -14.21
C HIS A 150 -13.36 0.30 -15.33
N TRP A 151 -13.98 -0.73 -15.94
CA TRP A 151 -13.45 -1.39 -17.12
C TRP A 151 -12.99 -0.38 -18.20
N PRO A 152 -11.85 -0.60 -18.91
CA PRO A 152 -10.97 -1.77 -18.90
C PRO A 152 -9.80 -1.71 -17.91
N HIS A 153 -9.74 -0.68 -17.07
CA HIS A 153 -8.53 -0.36 -16.30
C HIS A 153 -8.08 -1.49 -15.35
N PRO A 154 -8.96 -2.15 -14.58
CA PRO A 154 -8.54 -3.26 -13.72
C PRO A 154 -8.01 -4.46 -14.48
N LYS A 155 -8.58 -4.79 -15.64
CA LYS A 155 -8.14 -5.95 -16.43
C LYS A 155 -6.69 -5.77 -16.88
N PHE A 156 -6.33 -4.56 -17.30
CA PHE A 156 -4.94 -4.25 -17.63
C PHE A 156 -4.02 -4.48 -16.42
N TRP A 157 -4.32 -3.90 -15.26
CA TRP A 157 -3.45 -3.99 -14.09
C TRP A 157 -3.42 -5.39 -13.45
N ASN A 158 -4.54 -6.10 -13.47
CA ASN A 158 -4.67 -7.40 -12.81
C ASN A 158 -4.25 -8.57 -13.68
N VAL A 159 -4.30 -8.44 -15.00
CA VAL A 159 -4.00 -9.53 -15.94
C VAL A 159 -2.82 -9.15 -16.84
N GLU A 160 -2.96 -8.11 -17.66
CA GLU A 160 -1.97 -7.80 -18.71
C GLU A 160 -0.63 -7.37 -18.13
N ALA A 161 -0.62 -6.53 -17.09
CA ALA A 161 0.60 -6.07 -16.43
C ALA A 161 1.38 -7.24 -15.79
N GLU A 162 0.68 -8.24 -15.26
CA GLU A 162 1.29 -9.46 -14.72
C GLU A 162 1.84 -10.37 -15.83
N LEU A 163 1.12 -10.50 -16.95
CA LEU A 163 1.63 -11.26 -18.09
C LEU A 163 2.88 -10.61 -18.69
N ILE A 164 2.89 -9.28 -18.80
CA ILE A 164 4.05 -8.51 -19.27
C ILE A 164 5.23 -8.70 -18.31
N SER A 165 5.01 -8.62 -17.00
CA SER A 165 6.10 -8.76 -16.02
C SER A 165 6.74 -10.15 -16.09
N ARG A 166 5.93 -11.21 -16.17
CA ARG A 166 6.43 -12.59 -16.34
C ARG A 166 7.22 -12.75 -17.63
N HIS A 167 6.73 -12.22 -18.75
CA HIS A 167 7.43 -12.29 -20.04
C HIS A 167 8.77 -11.55 -20.04
N VAL A 168 8.86 -10.41 -19.33
CA VAL A 168 10.13 -9.69 -19.15
C VAL A 168 11.07 -10.48 -18.24
N SER A 169 10.58 -11.05 -17.13
CA SER A 169 11.38 -11.87 -16.23
C SER A 169 11.91 -13.16 -16.88
N GLU A 170 11.17 -13.76 -17.81
CA GLU A 170 11.62 -14.92 -18.59
C GLU A 170 12.71 -14.56 -19.61
N ARG A 171 12.74 -13.32 -20.11
CA ARG A 171 13.84 -12.83 -20.97
C ARG A 171 15.12 -12.53 -20.20
N ASP A 172 15.04 -12.23 -18.91
CA ASP A 172 16.20 -12.01 -18.03
C ASP A 172 16.90 -13.31 -17.59
N ILE A 173 16.54 -14.47 -18.16
CA ILE A 173 17.39 -15.68 -18.17
C ILE A 173 18.29 -15.71 -19.42
N THR A 174 18.66 -14.55 -19.96
CA THR A 174 19.95 -14.43 -20.65
C THR A 174 21.03 -14.47 -19.58
N ASP A 175 21.81 -15.56 -19.58
CA ASP A 175 23.03 -15.70 -18.79
C ASP A 175 23.73 -14.33 -18.66
N PRO A 176 23.88 -13.76 -17.46
CA PRO A 176 24.47 -12.43 -17.29
C PRO A 176 25.93 -12.38 -17.79
N ASP A 177 26.56 -13.53 -18.03
CA ASP A 177 27.87 -13.62 -18.69
C ASP A 177 27.79 -13.61 -20.22
N ALA A 178 26.61 -13.78 -20.84
CA ALA A 178 26.43 -13.83 -22.29
C ALA A 178 26.62 -12.47 -22.98
N ASP A 179 26.35 -11.37 -22.28
CA ASP A 179 26.51 -9.99 -22.79
C ASP A 179 27.87 -9.36 -22.44
N LEU A 180 28.71 -10.06 -21.67
CA LEU A 180 30.05 -9.56 -21.33
C LEU A 180 31.02 -9.76 -22.48
N THR A 181 31.71 -8.67 -22.85
CA THR A 181 32.86 -8.73 -23.76
C THR A 181 33.98 -9.60 -23.16
N ASN A 182 34.85 -10.16 -24.01
CA ASN A 182 35.96 -11.01 -23.54
C ASN A 182 36.86 -10.31 -22.50
N GLU A 183 36.99 -8.99 -22.59
CA GLU A 183 37.78 -8.17 -21.67
C GLU A 183 37.13 -8.08 -20.28
N GLU A 184 35.81 -7.88 -20.24
CA GLU A 184 35.04 -7.83 -18.98
C GLU A 184 35.02 -9.19 -18.28
N ARG A 185 34.96 -10.30 -19.02
CA ARG A 185 35.07 -11.66 -18.47
C ARG A 185 36.42 -11.90 -17.79
N VAL A 186 37.51 -11.41 -18.40
CA VAL A 186 38.85 -11.49 -17.81
C VAL A 186 38.93 -10.65 -16.54
N GLN A 187 38.38 -9.43 -16.54
CA GLN A 187 38.34 -8.56 -15.36
C GLN A 187 37.52 -9.15 -14.21
N LEU A 188 36.34 -9.71 -14.47
CA LEU A 188 35.51 -10.40 -13.48
C LEU A 188 36.22 -11.63 -12.89
N SER A 189 36.92 -12.39 -13.72
CA SER A 189 37.71 -13.53 -13.25
C SER A 189 38.87 -13.10 -12.33
N ALA A 190 39.52 -11.97 -12.65
CA ALA A 190 40.58 -11.39 -11.84
C ALA A 190 40.02 -10.84 -10.51
N TYR A 191 38.87 -10.18 -10.54
CA TYR A 191 38.18 -9.68 -9.35
C TYR A 191 37.78 -10.82 -8.41
N ARG A 192 37.22 -11.91 -8.94
CA ARG A 192 36.84 -13.09 -8.14
C ARG A 192 38.06 -13.73 -7.47
N ARG A 193 39.19 -13.80 -8.17
CA ARG A 193 40.46 -14.31 -7.61
C ARG A 193 41.01 -13.37 -6.52
N ALA A 194 40.99 -12.06 -6.75
CA ALA A 194 41.43 -11.07 -5.77
C ALA A 194 40.55 -11.10 -4.50
N TRP A 195 39.24 -11.28 -4.66
CA TRP A 195 38.30 -11.44 -3.56
C TRP A 195 38.62 -12.67 -2.70
N TRP A 196 38.84 -13.82 -3.31
CA TRP A 196 39.26 -15.03 -2.58
C TRP A 196 40.60 -14.87 -1.87
N ALA A 197 41.57 -14.21 -2.52
CA ALA A 197 42.87 -13.91 -1.91
C ALA A 197 42.74 -13.01 -0.68
N LEU A 198 41.84 -12.02 -0.71
CA LEU A 198 41.56 -11.13 0.42
C LEU A 198 41.00 -11.91 1.61
N TRP A 199 40.01 -12.78 1.40
CA TRP A 199 39.44 -13.60 2.48
C TRP A 199 40.44 -14.58 3.07
N LEU A 200 41.32 -15.15 2.23
CA LEU A 200 42.39 -16.03 2.69
C LEU A 200 43.37 -15.27 3.59
N LEU A 201 43.77 -14.06 3.20
CA LEU A 201 44.63 -13.18 4.01
C LEU A 201 43.98 -12.88 5.37
N VAL A 202 42.70 -12.50 5.37
CA VAL A 202 41.94 -12.23 6.61
C VAL A 202 41.94 -13.44 7.53
N ALA A 203 41.70 -14.65 6.98
CA ALA A 203 41.73 -15.89 7.76
C ALA A 203 43.11 -16.19 8.37
N VAL A 204 44.18 -15.99 7.61
CA VAL A 204 45.56 -16.18 8.11
C VAL A 204 45.88 -15.21 9.25
N LEU A 205 45.54 -13.93 9.08
CA LEU A 205 45.77 -12.92 10.14
C LEU A 205 44.96 -13.23 11.40
N ALA A 206 43.73 -13.72 11.27
CA ALA A 206 42.92 -14.16 12.39
C ALA A 206 43.58 -15.33 13.15
N ILE A 207 44.11 -16.33 12.43
CA ILE A 207 44.80 -17.47 13.06
C ILE A 207 46.05 -17.00 13.82
N ILE A 208 46.85 -16.11 13.24
CA ILE A 208 48.07 -15.59 13.86
C ILE A 208 47.73 -14.81 15.14
N THR A 209 46.76 -13.90 15.07
CA THR A 209 46.37 -13.06 16.21
C THR A 209 45.81 -13.90 17.36
N TRP A 210 44.91 -14.85 17.07
CA TRP A 210 44.40 -15.76 18.09
C TRP A 210 45.47 -16.70 18.66
N GLY A 211 46.41 -17.17 17.83
CA GLY A 211 47.55 -17.95 18.30
C GLY A 211 48.40 -17.20 19.32
N ILE A 212 48.67 -15.91 19.09
CA ILE A 212 49.40 -15.04 20.03
C ILE A 212 48.62 -14.86 21.33
N VAL A 213 47.31 -14.61 21.25
CA VAL A 213 46.45 -14.43 22.44
C VAL A 213 46.44 -15.71 23.28
N ILE A 214 46.25 -16.87 22.67
CA ILE A 214 46.24 -18.16 23.36
C ILE A 214 47.58 -18.41 24.05
N TYR A 215 48.70 -18.17 23.35
CA TYR A 215 50.04 -18.29 23.93
C TYR A 215 50.26 -17.37 25.13
N ALA A 216 49.82 -16.11 25.04
CA ALA A 216 49.90 -15.15 26.15
C ALA A 216 49.06 -15.59 27.36
N VAL A 217 47.88 -16.16 27.15
CA VAL A 217 47.00 -16.65 28.23
C VAL A 217 47.63 -17.86 28.92
N ILE A 218 48.12 -18.85 28.17
CA ILE A 218 48.74 -20.06 28.73
C ILE A 218 50.02 -19.71 29.49
N SER A 219 50.89 -18.86 28.92
CA SER A 219 52.13 -18.44 29.60
C SER A 219 51.87 -17.63 30.88
N LYS A 220 50.78 -16.87 30.94
CA LYS A 220 50.37 -16.14 32.15
C LYS A 220 49.71 -17.05 33.20
N GLY A 221 48.98 -18.08 32.78
CA GLY A 221 48.37 -19.08 33.65
C GLY A 221 49.38 -20.00 34.36
N ASN A 222 50.54 -20.25 33.73
CA ASN A 222 51.62 -21.07 34.30
C ASN A 222 52.57 -20.31 35.25
N LYS A 223 52.27 -19.05 35.62
CA LYS A 223 53.07 -18.33 36.64
C LYS A 223 52.78 -18.88 38.04
N PRO A 224 53.81 -19.26 38.83
CA PRO A 224 53.65 -19.94 40.12
C PRO A 224 53.08 -19.09 41.26
N SER A 225 52.67 -17.82 41.03
CA SER A 225 52.08 -16.97 42.06
C SER A 225 50.55 -17.09 42.21
N ASN A 226 49.88 -17.87 41.35
CA ASN A 226 48.43 -18.07 41.40
C ASN A 226 48.06 -19.43 42.00
N LYS A 227 48.57 -19.74 43.20
CA LYS A 227 47.99 -20.83 44.00
C LYS A 227 46.74 -20.30 44.73
N PRO A 228 45.59 -20.99 44.66
CA PRO A 228 44.43 -20.64 45.48
C PRO A 228 44.74 -20.85 46.96
N TYR A 229 44.23 -19.97 47.84
CA TYR A 229 44.39 -20.10 49.29
C TYR A 229 43.57 -21.29 49.81
N ASP A 230 44.24 -22.41 50.13
CA ASP A 230 43.67 -23.56 50.84
C ASP A 230 43.55 -23.27 52.34
N ASN A 231 42.66 -22.35 52.73
CA ASN A 231 42.40 -22.01 54.13
C ASN A 231 40.91 -22.03 54.46
N ILE A 232 40.20 -23.15 54.26
CA ILE A 232 38.92 -23.39 54.93
C ILE A 232 38.94 -24.79 55.54
N VAL A 233 39.22 -24.85 56.84
CA VAL A 233 39.04 -26.04 57.67
C VAL A 233 37.64 -25.94 58.28
N ILE A 234 36.72 -26.81 57.86
CA ILE A 234 35.44 -27.01 58.55
C ILE A 234 35.70 -28.08 59.61
N ALA A 235 35.77 -27.66 60.87
CA ALA A 235 35.76 -28.56 62.02
C ALA A 235 34.34 -29.10 62.23
N ARG A 236 34.24 -30.41 62.44
CA ARG A 236 33.03 -31.09 62.94
C ARG A 236 33.27 -31.49 64.39
#